data_AF-A0A1E4FYQ3-F1
#
_entry.id   AF-A0A1E4FYQ3-F1
#
_cell.length_a   1.000
_cell.length_b   1.000
_cell.length_c   1.000
_cell.angle_alpha   90.00
_cell.angle_beta   90.00
_cell.angle_gamma   90.00
#
_symmetry.space_group_name_H-M   'P 1'
#
loop_
_entity.id
_entity.type
_entity.pdbx_description
1 polymer ?
#
loop_
_entity_poly.entity_id
_entity_poly.type
_entity_poly.pdbx_seq_one_letter_code
_entity_poly.pdbx_strand_id
1 'polypeptide(L)'
;MDCPPEKAVEAGPADRFVAEQPLVDQAVYARVLVMMKCELGMSQAELLALQQAYPEDRQLQAFLGQGIPEKEASGQTRDAAEIKKDLLQRLGEILLKDCRWLGEKYTVQSGHLAQAAKDLEASDRLGAWSPKLSAMASVTLDFGQGVQALGDQSDPGRAAAALVGISQKTVDRLKLAPLRNLGMTMAPEEAIENVGIHLMQASQNAAACTQRGDLAEATAWGTAARMNSMAANLRSTCSLAATFAALSGTGPAPSMAPLLANCRQIGGVLNASYPWVAKALNQELLL
;
A
#
# COMPACT_ATOMS: atom_id res chain seq x y z
N MET A 1 -17.80 -46.06 -13.74
CA MET A 1 -18.64 -45.06 -14.41
C MET A 1 -19.98 -45.20 -13.72
N ASP A 2 -20.45 -44.29 -12.86
CA ASP A 2 -20.52 -42.83 -13.01
C ASP A 2 -20.52 -42.13 -11.64
N CYS A 3 -19.77 -41.04 -11.51
CA CYS A 3 -20.00 -40.03 -10.47
C CYS A 3 -21.00 -38.99 -11.01
N PRO A 4 -21.97 -38.52 -10.21
CA PRO A 4 -22.92 -37.50 -10.63
C PRO A 4 -22.23 -36.11 -10.72
N PRO A 5 -22.80 -35.17 -11.49
CA PRO A 5 -22.17 -33.88 -11.74
C PRO A 5 -22.16 -33.02 -10.47
N GLU A 6 -21.00 -32.45 -10.15
CA GLU A 6 -20.88 -31.40 -9.14
C GLU A 6 -21.84 -30.25 -9.48
N LYS A 7 -22.76 -29.97 -8.56
CA LYS A 7 -23.52 -28.72 -8.59
C LYS A 7 -22.54 -27.58 -8.43
N ALA A 8 -22.55 -26.67 -9.39
CA ALA A 8 -21.94 -25.35 -9.24
C ALA A 8 -22.43 -24.74 -7.92
N VAL A 9 -21.53 -24.59 -6.96
CA VAL A 9 -21.77 -23.81 -5.75
C VAL A 9 -21.82 -22.36 -6.21
N GLU A 10 -23.02 -21.77 -6.20
CA GLU A 10 -23.17 -20.32 -6.34
C GLU A 10 -22.34 -19.66 -5.24
N ALA A 11 -21.34 -18.90 -5.67
CA ALA A 11 -20.53 -18.06 -4.81
C ALA A 11 -21.45 -17.08 -4.06
N GLY A 12 -21.61 -17.30 -2.76
CA GLY A 12 -22.30 -16.38 -1.87
C GLY A 12 -21.50 -15.08 -1.68
N PRO A 13 -22.07 -14.06 -1.01
CA PRO A 13 -21.43 -12.74 -0.81
C PRO A 13 -20.15 -12.74 0.07
N ALA A 14 -19.50 -13.88 0.25
CA ALA A 14 -18.26 -14.09 0.99
C ALA A 14 -16.99 -13.69 0.19
N ASP A 15 -17.11 -13.38 -1.10
CA ASP A 15 -15.96 -13.12 -1.99
C ASP A 15 -15.33 -11.71 -1.89
N ARG A 16 -15.74 -10.87 -0.94
CA ARG A 16 -15.28 -9.46 -0.92
C ARG A 16 -14.08 -9.15 -0.04
N PHE A 17 -13.40 -10.14 0.53
CA PHE A 17 -12.13 -9.89 1.23
C PHE A 17 -10.97 -10.83 0.90
N VAL A 18 -11.18 -11.98 0.23
CA VAL A 18 -10.09 -12.89 -0.17
C VAL A 18 -10.51 -13.72 -1.39
N ALA A 19 -10.35 -13.22 -2.62
CA ALA A 19 -10.26 -14.05 -3.83
C ALA A 19 -9.99 -13.16 -5.05
N GLU A 20 -8.72 -12.87 -5.30
CA GLU A 20 -8.13 -12.61 -6.64
C GLU A 20 -6.70 -12.06 -6.44
N GLN A 21 -5.77 -12.79 -5.82
CA GLN A 21 -4.33 -12.41 -5.86
C GLN A 21 -3.43 -13.65 -5.72
N PRO A 22 -2.85 -14.19 -6.80
CA PRO A 22 -1.81 -15.20 -6.67
C PRO A 22 -0.45 -14.52 -6.38
N LEU A 23 0.12 -14.89 -5.23
CA LEU A 23 1.55 -14.98 -4.93
C LEU A 23 2.45 -13.72 -4.87
N VAL A 24 2.02 -12.52 -5.29
CA VAL A 24 2.87 -11.31 -5.20
C VAL A 24 2.51 -10.36 -4.04
N ASP A 25 1.79 -10.86 -3.04
CA ASP A 25 1.41 -10.05 -1.86
C ASP A 25 2.17 -10.40 -0.58
N GLN A 26 3.04 -11.42 -0.57
CA GLN A 26 3.61 -11.87 0.71
C GLN A 26 4.51 -10.82 1.39
N ALA A 27 5.27 -9.97 0.72
CA ALA A 27 6.17 -9.02 1.40
C ALA A 27 5.48 -7.75 1.93
N VAL A 28 4.44 -7.26 1.23
CA VAL A 28 3.72 -6.03 1.58
C VAL A 28 2.57 -6.32 2.54
N TYR A 29 1.80 -7.39 2.28
CA TYR A 29 0.87 -7.94 3.27
C TYR A 29 1.64 -8.47 4.47
N ALA A 30 2.83 -9.07 4.34
CA ALA A 30 3.62 -9.39 5.54
C ALA A 30 4.11 -8.15 6.26
N ARG A 31 4.24 -6.95 5.67
CA ARG A 31 4.64 -5.78 6.47
C ARG A 31 3.49 -5.21 7.31
N VAL A 32 2.30 -5.08 6.70
CA VAL A 32 1.06 -4.75 7.44
C VAL A 32 0.78 -5.84 8.44
N LEU A 33 0.74 -7.10 7.99
CA LEU A 33 0.53 -8.24 8.87
C LEU A 33 1.65 -8.35 9.89
N VAL A 34 2.94 -8.11 9.65
CA VAL A 34 4.00 -8.17 10.68
C VAL A 34 3.86 -7.03 11.68
N MET A 35 3.60 -5.80 11.24
CA MET A 35 3.32 -4.68 12.16
C MET A 35 2.09 -4.98 13.00
N MET A 36 0.99 -5.40 12.37
CA MET A 36 -0.24 -5.79 13.04
C MET A 36 -0.02 -7.03 13.92
N LYS A 37 0.75 -8.01 13.46
CA LYS A 37 1.05 -9.27 14.16
C LYS A 37 1.84 -8.99 15.43
N CYS A 38 2.87 -8.16 15.38
CA CYS A 38 3.70 -7.86 16.54
C CYS A 38 3.11 -6.81 17.49
N GLU A 39 2.31 -5.86 16.99
CA GLU A 39 1.84 -4.70 17.78
C GLU A 39 0.38 -4.83 18.28
N LEU A 40 -0.45 -5.73 17.74
CA LEU A 40 -1.83 -5.91 18.21
C LEU A 40 -1.93 -6.60 19.58
N GLY A 41 -1.00 -7.52 19.87
CA GLY A 41 -0.84 -8.15 21.19
C GLY A 41 -2.10 -8.82 21.76
N MET A 42 -2.93 -9.41 20.90
CA MET A 42 -4.18 -10.07 21.31
C MET A 42 -3.90 -11.49 21.83
N SER A 43 -4.54 -11.88 22.93
CA SER A 43 -4.48 -13.26 23.44
C SER A 43 -5.52 -14.15 22.74
N GLN A 44 -5.29 -15.48 22.79
CA GLN A 44 -6.24 -16.45 22.22
C GLN A 44 -7.62 -16.37 22.89
N ALA A 45 -7.67 -16.08 24.19
CA ALA A 45 -8.93 -15.91 24.92
C ALA A 45 -9.71 -14.68 24.43
N GLU A 46 -9.02 -13.57 24.14
CA GLU A 46 -9.65 -12.36 23.61
C GLU A 46 -10.13 -12.53 22.18
N LEU A 47 -9.35 -13.24 21.35
CA LEU A 47 -9.75 -13.59 19.99
C LEU A 47 -11.05 -14.41 20.00
N LEU A 48 -11.10 -15.47 20.82
CA LEU A 48 -12.30 -16.30 20.97
C LEU A 48 -13.48 -15.50 21.53
N ALA A 49 -13.25 -14.62 22.52
CA ALA A 49 -14.30 -13.78 23.09
C ALA A 49 -14.90 -12.83 22.04
N LEU A 50 -14.08 -12.21 21.20
CA LEU A 50 -14.56 -11.38 20.08
C LEU A 50 -15.31 -12.19 19.04
N GLN A 51 -14.80 -13.38 18.67
CA GLN A 51 -15.46 -14.25 17.70
C GLN A 51 -16.85 -14.68 18.17
N GLN A 52 -16.99 -15.04 19.45
CA GLN A 52 -18.24 -15.49 20.05
C GLN A 52 -19.24 -14.35 20.27
N ALA A 53 -18.77 -13.16 20.66
CA ALA A 53 -19.64 -12.04 20.97
C ALA A 53 -20.18 -11.31 19.72
N TYR A 54 -19.46 -11.39 18.60
CA TYR A 54 -19.80 -10.66 17.37
C TYR A 54 -19.89 -11.57 16.12
N PRO A 55 -20.68 -12.67 16.14
CA PRO A 55 -20.71 -13.63 15.04
C PRO A 55 -21.23 -13.03 13.72
N GLU A 56 -22.09 -12.02 13.79
CA GLU A 56 -22.68 -11.34 12.62
C GLU A 56 -21.82 -10.19 12.07
N ASP A 57 -20.78 -9.77 12.79
CA ASP A 57 -19.86 -8.72 12.35
C ASP A 57 -18.85 -9.31 11.36
N ARG A 58 -19.26 -9.44 10.09
CA ARG A 58 -18.45 -10.07 9.03
C ARG A 58 -17.08 -9.44 8.86
N GLN A 59 -16.94 -8.13 9.07
CA GLN A 59 -15.66 -7.43 8.94
C GLN A 59 -14.73 -7.80 10.09
N LEU A 60 -15.25 -7.85 11.31
CA LEU A 60 -14.50 -8.33 12.47
C LEU A 60 -14.14 -9.81 12.34
N GLN A 61 -15.05 -10.68 11.90
CA GLN A 61 -14.76 -12.11 11.71
C GLN A 61 -13.68 -12.33 10.65
N ALA A 62 -13.77 -11.62 9.51
CA ALA A 62 -12.74 -11.67 8.47
C ALA A 62 -11.38 -11.18 8.99
N PHE A 63 -11.38 -10.12 9.80
CA PHE A 63 -10.16 -9.60 10.43
C PHE A 63 -9.50 -10.60 11.39
N LEU A 64 -10.29 -11.20 12.28
CA LEU A 64 -9.82 -12.18 13.27
C LEU A 64 -9.34 -13.48 12.60
N GLY A 65 -9.95 -13.87 11.47
CA GLY A 65 -9.59 -15.07 10.70
C GLY A 65 -8.22 -15.03 9.99
N GLN A 66 -7.53 -13.87 9.95
CA GLN A 66 -6.23 -13.72 9.27
C GLN A 66 -5.01 -14.20 10.09
N GLY A 67 -5.23 -14.84 11.25
CA GLY A 67 -4.16 -15.42 12.07
C GLY A 67 -3.33 -14.36 12.81
N ILE A 68 -4.00 -13.53 13.62
CA ILE A 68 -3.38 -12.58 14.55
C ILE A 68 -2.54 -13.40 15.56
N PRO A 69 -1.28 -13.03 15.88
CA PRO A 69 -0.43 -13.82 16.76
C PRO A 69 -0.94 -13.71 18.18
N GLU A 70 -0.92 -14.85 18.81
CA GLU A 70 -1.39 -15.05 20.17
C GLU A 70 -0.24 -14.72 21.12
N LYS A 71 -0.48 -13.85 22.10
CA LYS A 71 0.35 -13.92 23.31
C LYS A 71 -0.02 -15.20 24.06
N GLU A 72 0.99 -15.98 24.44
CA GLU A 72 0.87 -17.01 25.47
C GLU A 72 0.56 -16.31 26.81
N ALA A 73 -0.69 -15.94 27.03
CA ALA A 73 -1.12 -15.35 28.28
C ALA A 73 -2.51 -15.88 28.63
N SER A 74 -2.54 -16.72 29.65
CA SER A 74 -3.72 -17.02 30.45
C SER A 74 -4.14 -15.72 31.18
N GLY A 75 -5.15 -15.05 30.64
CA GLY A 75 -5.77 -13.87 31.26
C GLY A 75 -7.25 -14.10 31.49
N GLN A 76 -7.82 -13.45 32.52
CA GLN A 76 -9.26 -13.42 32.75
C GLN A 76 -9.98 -12.87 31.51
N THR A 77 -11.06 -13.53 31.11
CA THR A 77 -11.95 -13.07 30.04
C THR A 77 -12.53 -11.70 30.40
N ARG A 78 -12.03 -10.67 29.73
CA ARG A 78 -12.56 -9.29 29.76
C ARG A 78 -13.83 -9.22 28.90
N ASP A 79 -14.64 -8.19 29.11
CA ASP A 79 -15.84 -7.99 28.30
C ASP A 79 -15.49 -7.78 26.80
N ALA A 80 -16.25 -8.39 25.90
CA ALA A 80 -15.94 -8.36 24.47
C ALA A 80 -15.99 -6.94 23.88
N ALA A 81 -16.82 -6.04 24.43
CA ALA A 81 -16.87 -4.64 23.98
C ALA A 81 -15.62 -3.87 24.42
N GLU A 82 -15.09 -4.15 25.62
CA GLU A 82 -13.81 -3.60 26.08
C GLU A 82 -12.65 -4.10 25.21
N ILE A 83 -12.62 -5.39 24.89
CA ILE A 83 -11.60 -5.97 24.01
C ILE A 83 -11.68 -5.33 22.60
N LYS A 84 -12.88 -5.14 22.05
CA LYS A 84 -13.07 -4.49 20.75
C LYS A 84 -12.63 -3.03 20.78
N LYS A 85 -12.93 -2.31 21.87
CA LYS A 85 -12.48 -0.93 22.06
C LYS A 85 -10.95 -0.82 22.12
N ASP A 86 -10.30 -1.68 22.88
CA ASP A 86 -8.83 -1.73 22.98
C ASP A 86 -8.18 -2.07 21.63
N LEU A 87 -8.76 -3.02 20.89
CA LEU A 87 -8.34 -3.36 19.54
C LEU A 87 -8.39 -2.13 18.63
N LEU A 88 -9.49 -1.39 18.64
CA LEU A 88 -9.66 -0.18 17.84
C LEU A 88 -8.67 0.90 18.23
N GLN A 89 -8.41 1.08 19.53
CA GLN A 89 -7.41 2.03 19.99
C GLN A 89 -6.02 1.69 19.44
N ARG A 90 -5.58 0.43 19.57
CA ARG A 90 -4.28 -0.03 19.03
C ARG A 90 -4.20 0.13 17.51
N LEU A 91 -5.24 -0.27 16.77
CA LEU A 91 -5.29 -0.09 15.33
C LEU A 91 -5.20 1.39 14.92
N GLY A 92 -5.87 2.26 15.67
CA GLY A 92 -5.82 3.69 15.46
C GLY A 92 -4.44 4.29 15.72
N GLU A 93 -3.78 3.90 16.80
CA GLU A 93 -2.41 4.30 17.11
C GLU A 93 -1.42 3.86 16.02
N ILE A 94 -1.54 2.61 15.54
CA ILE A 94 -0.74 2.10 14.42
C ILE A 94 -1.01 2.91 13.15
N LEU A 95 -2.27 3.23 12.84
CA LEU A 95 -2.61 4.05 11.67
C LEU A 95 -1.96 5.44 11.73
N LEU A 96 -2.04 6.13 12.87
CA LEU A 96 -1.44 7.44 13.03
C LEU A 96 0.09 7.39 12.90
N LYS A 97 0.72 6.39 13.52
CA LYS A 97 2.16 6.13 13.40
C LYS A 97 2.57 5.85 11.96
N ASP A 98 1.81 5.02 11.25
CA ASP A 98 2.08 4.67 9.85
C ASP A 98 1.89 5.89 8.92
N CYS A 99 0.87 6.74 9.16
CA CYS A 99 0.70 8.01 8.46
C CYS A 99 1.92 8.94 8.65
N ARG A 100 2.39 9.12 9.89
CA ARG A 100 3.59 9.96 10.15
C ARG A 100 4.80 9.42 9.40
N TRP A 101 5.07 8.11 9.56
CA TRP A 101 6.20 7.45 8.91
C TRP A 101 6.10 7.49 7.38
N LEU A 102 4.93 7.24 6.80
CA LEU A 102 4.70 7.30 5.36
C LEU A 102 4.96 8.71 4.84
N GLY A 103 4.43 9.72 5.53
CA GLY A 103 4.59 11.11 5.14
C GLY A 103 6.05 11.58 5.16
N GLU A 104 6.80 11.22 6.21
CA GLU A 104 8.25 11.47 6.29
C GLU A 104 9.00 10.77 5.15
N LYS A 105 8.70 9.48 4.92
CA LYS A 105 9.34 8.71 3.87
C LYS A 105 9.09 9.34 2.50
N TYR A 106 7.87 9.73 2.19
CA TYR A 106 7.51 10.35 0.92
C TYR A 106 8.19 11.72 0.76
N THR A 107 8.27 12.51 1.82
CA THR A 107 9.01 13.79 1.82
C THR A 107 10.48 13.56 1.47
N VAL A 108 11.14 12.58 2.08
CA VAL A 108 12.55 12.23 1.75
C VAL A 108 12.66 11.74 0.30
N GLN A 109 11.77 10.84 -0.14
CA GLN A 109 11.82 10.33 -1.52
C GLN A 109 11.58 11.44 -2.55
N SER A 110 10.75 12.45 -2.23
CA SER A 110 10.55 13.61 -3.12
C SER A 110 11.87 14.34 -3.42
N GLY A 111 12.76 14.47 -2.43
CA GLY A 111 14.10 15.05 -2.60
C GLY A 111 14.99 14.19 -3.51
N HIS A 112 14.95 12.86 -3.34
CA HIS A 112 15.67 11.95 -4.22
C HIS A 112 15.17 12.00 -5.68
N LEU A 113 13.86 12.13 -5.89
CA LEU A 113 13.29 12.29 -7.23
C LEU A 113 13.72 13.60 -7.88
N ALA A 114 13.72 14.70 -7.13
CA ALA A 114 14.18 15.99 -7.61
C ALA A 114 15.69 15.98 -7.94
N GLN A 115 16.49 15.26 -7.16
CA GLN A 115 17.92 15.11 -7.46
C GLN A 115 18.14 14.24 -8.70
N ALA A 116 17.49 13.08 -8.78
CA ALA A 116 17.57 12.20 -9.95
C ALA A 116 17.12 12.92 -11.24
N ALA A 117 16.16 13.84 -11.16
CA ALA A 117 15.78 14.66 -12.30
C ALA A 117 16.97 15.48 -12.85
N LYS A 118 17.75 16.10 -11.96
CA LYS A 118 18.95 16.88 -12.34
C LYS A 118 20.05 15.97 -12.88
N ASP A 119 20.30 14.85 -12.21
CA ASP A 119 21.37 13.92 -12.57
C ASP A 119 21.15 13.30 -13.95
N LEU A 120 19.88 13.10 -14.34
CA LEU A 120 19.52 12.51 -15.63
C LEU A 120 19.33 13.54 -16.75
N GLU A 121 19.26 14.84 -16.45
CA GLU A 121 18.92 15.89 -17.42
C GLU A 121 19.87 15.90 -18.63
N ALA A 122 21.16 15.72 -18.39
CA ALA A 122 22.20 15.71 -19.42
C ALA A 122 22.35 14.36 -20.16
N SER A 123 21.56 13.34 -19.82
CA SER A 123 21.64 12.03 -20.45
C SER A 123 20.90 12.01 -21.79
N ASP A 124 21.55 11.59 -22.87
CA ASP A 124 20.92 11.45 -24.19
C ASP A 124 19.74 10.46 -24.19
N ARG A 125 19.81 9.43 -23.35
CA ARG A 125 18.78 8.38 -23.25
C ARG A 125 17.73 8.66 -22.18
N LEU A 126 18.13 9.29 -21.08
CA LEU A 126 17.30 9.46 -19.88
C LEU A 126 16.88 10.91 -19.63
N GLY A 127 17.36 11.90 -20.39
CA GLY A 127 17.03 13.31 -20.20
C GLY A 127 15.53 13.61 -20.26
N ALA A 128 14.79 12.87 -21.11
CA ALA A 128 13.34 12.97 -21.21
C ALA A 128 12.57 12.54 -19.94
N TRP A 129 13.24 11.88 -18.97
CA TRP A 129 12.68 11.57 -17.66
C TRP A 129 12.74 12.76 -16.69
N SER A 130 13.73 13.64 -16.81
CA SER A 130 13.96 14.75 -15.89
C SER A 130 12.69 15.59 -15.57
N PRO A 131 11.93 16.10 -16.56
CA PRO A 131 10.73 16.88 -16.27
C PRO A 131 9.63 16.07 -15.57
N LYS A 132 9.58 14.75 -15.81
CA LYS A 132 8.59 13.85 -15.22
C LYS A 132 8.94 13.49 -13.78
N LEU A 133 10.23 13.27 -13.50
CA LEU A 133 10.74 13.07 -12.15
C LEU A 133 10.55 14.34 -11.30
N SER A 134 10.78 15.52 -11.89
CA SER A 134 10.54 16.80 -11.21
C SER A 134 9.06 16.98 -10.86
N ALA A 135 8.16 16.67 -11.80
CA ALA A 135 6.72 16.71 -11.54
C ALA A 135 6.31 15.69 -10.46
N MET A 136 6.83 14.46 -10.53
CA MET A 136 6.56 13.42 -9.53
C MET A 136 7.10 13.81 -8.15
N ALA A 137 8.27 14.44 -8.07
CA ALA A 137 8.81 14.96 -6.81
C ALA A 137 7.84 15.93 -6.14
N SER A 138 7.27 16.88 -6.89
CA SER A 138 6.28 17.82 -6.36
C SER A 138 4.97 17.14 -5.94
N VAL A 139 4.51 16.14 -6.67
CA VAL A 139 3.30 15.38 -6.30
C VAL A 139 3.52 14.55 -5.03
N THR A 140 4.66 13.87 -4.96
CA THR A 140 5.06 13.06 -3.81
C THR A 140 5.27 13.92 -2.56
N LEU A 141 5.82 15.12 -2.70
CA LEU A 141 6.02 16.05 -1.59
C LEU A 141 4.68 16.47 -0.97
N ASP A 142 3.74 16.97 -1.78
CA ASP A 142 2.43 17.40 -1.28
C ASP A 142 1.66 16.25 -0.64
N PHE A 143 1.70 15.06 -1.25
CA PHE A 143 1.11 13.87 -0.65
C PHE A 143 1.79 13.52 0.69
N GLY A 144 3.11 13.51 0.73
CA GLY A 144 3.89 13.22 1.93
C GLY A 144 3.56 14.17 3.08
N GLN A 145 3.54 15.48 2.82
CA GLN A 145 3.14 16.50 3.80
C GLN A 145 1.69 16.32 4.27
N GLY A 146 0.79 16.06 3.33
CA GLY A 146 -0.63 15.84 3.62
C GLY A 146 -0.85 14.64 4.55
N VAL A 147 -0.17 13.51 4.28
CA VAL A 147 -0.29 12.31 5.10
C VAL A 147 0.46 12.44 6.43
N GLN A 148 1.62 13.09 6.46
CA GLN A 148 2.39 13.30 7.70
C GLN A 148 1.54 14.06 8.74
N ALA A 149 0.82 15.10 8.30
CA ALA A 149 -0.07 15.89 9.16
C ALA A 149 -1.23 15.07 9.76
N LEU A 150 -1.54 13.90 9.19
CA LEU A 150 -2.53 12.99 9.77
C LEU A 150 -2.00 12.25 11.00
N GLY A 151 -0.68 12.04 11.09
CA GLY A 151 -0.07 11.37 12.24
C GLY A 151 -0.15 12.17 13.53
N ASP A 152 -0.45 13.48 13.44
CA ASP A 152 -0.66 14.36 14.59
C ASP A 152 -2.15 14.48 14.98
N GLN A 153 -3.05 13.78 14.28
CA GLN A 153 -4.47 13.75 14.64
C GLN A 153 -4.68 12.95 15.92
N SER A 154 -5.55 13.44 16.80
CA SER A 154 -5.97 12.71 18.01
C SER A 154 -7.06 11.66 17.71
N ASP A 155 -7.71 11.76 16.56
CA ASP A 155 -8.83 10.90 16.13
C ASP A 155 -8.41 10.11 14.88
N PRO A 156 -8.13 8.80 15.01
CA PRO A 156 -7.76 7.95 13.88
C PRO A 156 -8.87 7.81 12.83
N GLY A 157 -10.14 7.99 13.19
CA GLY A 157 -11.25 7.99 12.25
C GLY A 157 -11.23 9.21 11.33
N ARG A 158 -10.88 10.39 11.88
CA ARG A 158 -10.64 11.59 11.06
C ARG A 158 -9.43 11.42 10.16
N ALA A 159 -8.35 10.79 10.65
CA ALA A 159 -7.19 10.50 9.82
C ALA A 159 -7.55 9.57 8.63
N ALA A 160 -8.27 8.47 8.90
CA ALA A 160 -8.74 7.55 7.87
C ALA A 160 -9.62 8.24 6.81
N ALA A 161 -10.55 9.09 7.25
CA ALA A 161 -11.40 9.86 6.34
C ALA A 161 -10.61 10.89 5.51
N ALA A 162 -9.64 11.58 6.13
CA ALA A 162 -8.83 12.59 5.46
C ALA A 162 -7.92 11.99 4.37
N LEU A 163 -7.47 10.73 4.53
CA LEU A 163 -6.72 10.01 3.49
C LEU A 163 -7.48 9.91 2.16
N VAL A 164 -8.81 9.82 2.19
CA VAL A 164 -9.64 9.81 0.97
C VAL A 164 -9.43 11.11 0.18
N GLY A 165 -9.51 12.26 0.86
CA GLY A 165 -9.33 13.56 0.24
C GLY A 165 -7.89 13.81 -0.24
N ILE A 166 -6.89 13.38 0.53
CA ILE A 166 -5.48 13.51 0.15
C ILE A 166 -5.17 12.65 -1.09
N SER A 167 -5.60 11.39 -1.09
CA SER A 167 -5.40 10.49 -2.24
C SER A 167 -6.10 10.97 -3.50
N GLN A 168 -7.31 11.53 -3.37
CA GLN A 168 -8.05 12.12 -4.50
C GLN A 168 -7.29 13.30 -5.12
N LYS A 169 -6.82 14.23 -4.29
CA LYS A 169 -6.01 15.37 -4.76
C LYS A 169 -4.75 14.90 -5.50
N THR A 170 -4.09 13.87 -4.98
CA THR A 170 -2.90 13.28 -5.63
C THR A 170 -3.25 12.69 -6.99
N VAL A 171 -4.32 11.89 -7.09
CA VAL A 171 -4.80 11.34 -8.36
C VAL A 171 -5.06 12.44 -9.38
N ASP A 172 -5.70 13.53 -8.99
CA ASP A 172 -6.01 14.63 -9.91
C ASP A 172 -4.74 15.37 -10.37
N ARG A 173 -3.73 15.51 -9.51
CA ARG A 173 -2.42 16.04 -9.91
C ARG A 173 -1.66 15.09 -10.85
N LEU A 174 -1.76 13.77 -10.64
CA LEU A 174 -1.14 12.76 -11.52
C LEU A 174 -1.73 12.76 -12.95
N LYS A 175 -2.98 13.22 -13.14
CA LYS A 175 -3.63 13.29 -14.46
C LYS A 175 -3.13 14.45 -15.35
N LEU A 176 -2.28 15.34 -14.84
CA LEU A 176 -1.76 16.49 -15.58
C LEU A 176 -0.72 16.09 -16.64
N ALA A 177 -0.59 16.90 -17.71
CA ALA A 177 -0.03 16.53 -19.01
C ALA A 177 1.45 16.04 -19.11
N PRO A 178 2.36 16.18 -18.13
CA PRO A 178 3.65 15.46 -18.16
C PRO A 178 3.60 14.07 -17.50
N LEU A 179 2.60 13.81 -16.65
CA LEU A 179 2.43 12.57 -15.89
C LEU A 179 1.36 11.65 -16.50
N ARG A 180 0.46 12.20 -17.32
CA ARG A 180 -0.61 11.46 -17.99
C ARG A 180 -0.12 10.23 -18.77
N ASN A 181 1.08 10.28 -19.34
CA ASN A 181 1.66 9.15 -20.08
C ASN A 181 2.42 8.14 -19.21
N LEU A 182 2.81 8.50 -17.96
CA LEU A 182 3.44 7.57 -17.01
C LEU A 182 2.46 6.48 -16.55
N GLY A 183 1.18 6.83 -16.41
CA GLY A 183 0.15 5.96 -15.84
C GLY A 183 -0.72 5.18 -16.84
N MET A 184 -0.56 5.36 -18.16
CA MET A 184 -1.52 4.82 -19.15
C MET A 184 -1.02 3.61 -19.95
N THR A 185 0.08 2.96 -19.56
CA THR A 185 0.58 1.75 -20.26
C THR A 185 0.38 0.44 -19.50
N MET A 186 -0.09 0.47 -18.25
CA MET A 186 -0.43 -0.73 -17.48
C MET A 186 -1.81 -0.56 -16.86
N ALA A 187 -2.63 -1.61 -16.87
CA ALA A 187 -3.87 -1.61 -16.09
C ALA A 187 -3.51 -1.45 -14.59
N PRO A 188 -4.23 -0.61 -13.82
CA PRO A 188 -3.95 -0.43 -12.40
C PRO A 188 -3.93 -1.73 -11.58
N GLU A 189 -4.68 -2.75 -12.02
CA GLU A 189 -4.68 -4.08 -11.41
C GLU A 189 -3.35 -4.81 -11.66
N GLU A 190 -2.90 -4.94 -12.91
CA GLU A 190 -1.61 -5.56 -13.30
C GLU A 190 -0.39 -4.84 -12.71
N ALA A 191 -0.53 -3.53 -12.45
CA ALA A 191 0.54 -2.69 -11.94
C ALA A 191 0.72 -2.78 -10.42
N ILE A 192 -0.19 -3.40 -9.68
CA ILE A 192 -0.04 -3.52 -8.21
C ILE A 192 0.49 -4.88 -7.83
N GLU A 193 0.14 -5.91 -8.61
CA GLU A 193 0.63 -7.27 -8.42
C GLU A 193 2.15 -7.29 -8.56
N ASN A 194 2.74 -6.62 -9.54
CA ASN A 194 4.19 -6.74 -9.80
C ASN A 194 5.10 -5.83 -8.96
N VAL A 195 4.57 -5.04 -8.02
CA VAL A 195 5.35 -4.02 -7.27
C VAL A 195 6.54 -4.63 -6.52
N GLY A 196 6.37 -5.81 -5.90
CA GLY A 196 7.43 -6.48 -5.17
C GLY A 196 8.56 -6.99 -6.09
N ILE A 197 8.19 -7.56 -7.23
CA ILE A 197 9.12 -8.07 -8.24
C ILE A 197 9.90 -6.91 -8.86
N HIS A 198 9.20 -5.86 -9.31
CA HIS A 198 9.81 -4.67 -9.89
C HIS A 198 10.73 -3.93 -8.91
N LEU A 199 10.37 -3.86 -7.62
CA LEU A 199 11.25 -3.32 -6.59
C LEU A 199 12.58 -4.08 -6.51
N MET A 200 12.50 -5.41 -6.43
CA MET A 200 13.67 -6.28 -6.31
C MET A 200 14.55 -6.19 -7.56
N GLN A 201 13.95 -6.36 -8.75
CA GLN A 201 14.66 -6.31 -10.02
C GLN A 201 15.31 -4.93 -10.25
N ALA A 202 14.58 -3.84 -9.99
CA ALA A 202 15.15 -2.49 -10.09
C ALA A 202 16.33 -2.29 -9.13
N SER A 203 16.26 -2.83 -7.91
CA SER A 203 17.35 -2.74 -6.94
C SER A 203 18.58 -3.52 -7.39
N GLN A 204 18.40 -4.71 -7.95
CA GLN A 204 19.47 -5.53 -8.52
C GLN A 204 20.12 -4.84 -9.73
N ASN A 205 19.30 -4.29 -10.64
CA ASN A 205 19.79 -3.56 -11.81
C ASN A 205 20.57 -2.30 -11.39
N ALA A 206 20.09 -1.56 -10.39
CA ALA A 206 20.80 -0.38 -9.87
C ALA A 206 22.18 -0.76 -9.29
N ALA A 207 22.25 -1.85 -8.52
CA ALA A 207 23.50 -2.35 -7.96
C ALA A 207 24.46 -2.81 -9.06
N ALA A 208 23.98 -3.56 -10.06
CA ALA A 208 24.79 -4.00 -11.19
C ALA A 208 25.32 -2.84 -12.02
N CYS A 209 24.50 -1.82 -12.30
CA CYS A 209 24.95 -0.62 -13.02
C CYS A 209 26.00 0.17 -12.23
N THR A 210 25.83 0.27 -10.90
CA THR A 210 26.83 0.89 -10.01
C THR A 210 28.17 0.16 -10.09
N GLN A 211 28.16 -1.17 -10.06
CA GLN A 211 29.38 -1.99 -10.19
C GLN A 211 30.06 -1.82 -11.56
N ARG A 212 29.29 -1.60 -12.63
CA ARG A 212 29.81 -1.31 -13.97
C ARG A 212 30.25 0.14 -14.18
N GLY A 213 29.98 1.04 -13.23
CA GLY A 213 30.28 2.46 -13.35
C GLY A 213 29.28 3.26 -14.18
N ASP A 214 28.13 2.68 -14.55
CA ASP A 214 27.07 3.38 -15.28
C ASP A 214 26.12 4.08 -14.31
N LEU A 215 26.50 5.31 -13.93
CA LEU A 215 25.81 6.08 -12.89
C LEU A 215 24.43 6.60 -13.33
N ALA A 216 24.23 6.85 -14.63
CA ALA A 216 22.95 7.31 -15.15
C ALA A 216 21.92 6.16 -15.14
N GLU A 217 22.31 4.97 -15.61
CA GLU A 217 21.45 3.79 -15.52
C GLU A 217 21.20 3.38 -14.06
N ALA A 218 22.23 3.44 -13.20
CA ALA A 218 22.07 3.16 -11.77
C ALA A 218 21.06 4.11 -11.11
N THR A 219 21.12 5.40 -11.44
CA THR A 219 20.18 6.42 -10.94
C THR A 219 18.75 6.16 -11.42
N ALA A 220 18.56 5.80 -12.68
CA ALA A 220 17.24 5.46 -13.23
C ALA A 220 16.63 4.23 -12.54
N TRP A 221 17.39 3.13 -12.43
CA TRP A 221 16.95 1.91 -11.75
C TRP A 221 16.70 2.14 -10.25
N GLY A 222 17.58 2.86 -9.56
CA GLY A 222 17.38 3.21 -8.16
C GLY A 222 16.16 4.10 -7.95
N THR A 223 15.82 4.94 -8.92
CA THR A 223 14.59 5.74 -8.91
C THR A 223 13.34 4.88 -9.08
N ALA A 224 13.35 3.93 -10.01
CA ALA A 224 12.26 2.96 -10.15
C ALA A 224 12.07 2.12 -8.87
N ALA A 225 13.14 1.65 -8.25
CA ALA A 225 13.07 0.93 -6.97
C ALA A 225 12.41 1.78 -5.87
N ARG A 226 12.78 3.06 -5.75
CA ARG A 226 12.16 3.98 -4.78
C ARG A 226 10.66 4.18 -5.04
N MET A 227 10.27 4.38 -6.29
CA MET A 227 8.85 4.53 -6.66
C MET A 227 8.04 3.28 -6.34
N ASN A 228 8.58 2.10 -6.64
CA ASN A 228 7.96 0.82 -6.28
C ASN A 228 7.85 0.63 -4.76
N SER A 229 8.89 1.00 -4.00
CA SER A 229 8.82 1.00 -2.54
C SER A 229 7.72 1.94 -2.03
N MET A 230 7.56 3.12 -2.63
CA MET A 230 6.47 4.04 -2.29
C MET A 230 5.09 3.42 -2.54
N ALA A 231 4.88 2.80 -3.71
CA ALA A 231 3.62 2.12 -4.06
C ALA A 231 3.23 1.05 -3.03
N ALA A 232 4.20 0.21 -2.62
CA ALA A 232 4.00 -0.81 -1.61
C ALA A 232 3.55 -0.22 -0.25
N ASN A 233 4.21 0.84 0.20
CA ASN A 233 3.88 1.46 1.49
C ASN A 233 2.52 2.15 1.47
N LEU A 234 2.16 2.81 0.36
CA LEU A 234 0.85 3.44 0.22
C LEU A 234 -0.27 2.41 0.36
N ARG A 235 -0.15 1.29 -0.37
CA ARG A 235 -1.13 0.21 -0.31
C ARG A 235 -1.33 -0.28 1.13
N SER A 236 -0.23 -0.50 1.84
CA SER A 236 -0.22 -0.89 3.26
C SER A 236 -1.03 0.07 4.14
N THR A 237 -0.73 1.37 4.09
CA THR A 237 -1.40 2.39 4.92
C THR A 237 -2.89 2.54 4.54
N CYS A 238 -3.22 2.49 3.25
CA CYS A 238 -4.62 2.57 2.80
C CYS A 238 -5.44 1.36 3.26
N SER A 239 -4.86 0.16 3.23
CA SER A 239 -5.50 -1.05 3.76
C SER A 239 -5.71 -0.96 5.27
N LEU A 240 -4.73 -0.46 6.03
CA LEU A 240 -4.87 -0.25 7.47
C LEU A 240 -5.99 0.76 7.80
N ALA A 241 -6.06 1.87 7.07
CA ALA A 241 -7.13 2.86 7.21
C ALA A 241 -8.51 2.27 6.89
N ALA A 242 -8.61 1.45 5.84
CA ALA A 242 -9.86 0.76 5.49
C ALA A 242 -10.28 -0.24 6.56
N THR A 243 -9.35 -1.04 7.09
CA THR A 243 -9.59 -1.97 8.20
C THR A 243 -10.05 -1.24 9.46
N PHE A 244 -9.36 -0.15 9.84
CA PHE A 244 -9.77 0.67 10.99
C PHE A 244 -11.20 1.22 10.81
N ALA A 245 -11.50 1.80 9.65
CA ALA A 245 -12.83 2.34 9.34
C ALA A 245 -13.92 1.25 9.35
N ALA A 246 -13.62 0.06 8.85
CA ALA A 246 -14.55 -1.07 8.85
C ALA A 246 -14.86 -1.57 10.27
N LEU A 247 -13.86 -1.64 11.14
CA LEU A 247 -14.01 -2.16 12.50
C LEU A 247 -14.55 -1.14 13.51
N SER A 248 -14.32 0.16 13.26
CA SER A 248 -14.76 1.25 14.13
C SER A 248 -16.26 1.58 14.03
N GLY A 249 -16.97 1.00 13.05
CA GLY A 249 -18.39 1.23 12.84
C GLY A 249 -19.26 0.78 14.03
N THR A 250 -19.94 1.75 14.65
CA THR A 250 -21.20 1.57 15.42
C THR A 250 -22.43 1.97 14.58
N GLY A 251 -22.25 2.13 13.25
CA GLY A 251 -23.23 2.53 12.24
C GLY A 251 -22.66 2.35 10.81
N PRO A 252 -23.35 2.77 9.74
CA PRO A 252 -22.85 2.59 8.37
C PRO A 252 -21.56 3.40 8.17
N ALA A 253 -20.43 2.69 8.09
CA ALA A 253 -19.12 3.29 7.86
C ALA A 253 -19.10 4.05 6.51
N PRO A 254 -18.44 5.22 6.42
CA PRO A 254 -18.19 5.86 5.14
C PRO A 254 -17.45 4.87 4.23
N SER A 255 -17.87 4.79 2.97
CA SER A 255 -17.25 3.89 2.00
C SER A 255 -15.77 4.23 1.85
N MET A 256 -14.91 3.25 2.14
CA MET A 256 -13.47 3.34 1.91
C MET A 256 -13.07 2.91 0.49
N ALA A 257 -14.05 2.55 -0.35
CA ALA A 257 -13.82 2.19 -1.75
C ALA A 257 -13.09 3.29 -2.54
N PRO A 258 -13.40 4.60 -2.37
CA PRO A 258 -12.66 5.67 -3.05
C PRO A 258 -11.19 5.73 -2.63
N LEU A 259 -10.87 5.50 -1.35
CA LEU A 259 -9.48 5.44 -0.90
C LEU A 259 -8.74 4.30 -1.60
N LEU A 260 -9.29 3.09 -1.57
CA LEU A 260 -8.66 1.93 -2.18
C LEU A 260 -8.47 2.12 -3.69
N ALA A 261 -9.47 2.66 -4.39
CA ALA A 261 -9.36 2.97 -5.82
C ALA A 261 -8.27 4.00 -6.11
N ASN A 262 -8.20 5.08 -5.33
CA ASN A 262 -7.16 6.10 -5.50
C ASN A 262 -5.76 5.55 -5.21
N CYS A 263 -5.61 4.75 -4.14
CA CYS A 263 -4.33 4.13 -3.82
C CYS A 263 -3.89 3.15 -4.92
N ARG A 264 -4.83 2.44 -5.57
CA ARG A 264 -4.52 1.61 -6.73
C ARG A 264 -3.99 2.45 -7.90
N GLN A 265 -4.66 3.55 -8.21
CA GLN A 265 -4.25 4.43 -9.31
C GLN A 265 -2.87 5.05 -9.06
N ILE A 266 -2.61 5.56 -7.85
CA ILE A 266 -1.31 6.12 -7.48
C ILE A 266 -0.23 5.03 -7.54
N GLY A 267 -0.51 3.86 -6.96
CA GLY A 267 0.39 2.72 -6.98
C GLY A 267 0.75 2.27 -8.40
N GLY A 268 -0.23 2.22 -9.30
CA GLY A 268 0.01 1.87 -10.70
C GLY A 268 0.92 2.85 -11.43
N VAL A 269 0.76 4.16 -11.21
CA VAL A 269 1.65 5.19 -11.77
C VAL A 269 3.09 5.03 -11.26
N LEU A 270 3.25 4.76 -9.96
CA LEU A 270 4.57 4.56 -9.37
C LEU A 270 5.24 3.28 -9.87
N ASN A 271 4.48 2.18 -10.02
CA ASN A 271 4.98 0.90 -10.51
C ASN A 271 5.40 0.96 -11.99
N ALA A 272 4.69 1.75 -12.81
CA ALA A 272 5.01 1.94 -14.22
C ALA A 272 6.41 2.55 -14.47
N SER A 273 7.07 3.06 -13.44
CA SER A 273 8.48 3.48 -13.51
C SER A 273 9.42 2.36 -13.99
N TYR A 274 9.19 1.11 -13.60
CA TYR A 274 10.03 -0.04 -13.99
C TYR A 274 10.03 -0.30 -15.52
N PRO A 275 8.87 -0.58 -16.17
CA PRO A 275 8.82 -0.79 -17.61
C PRO A 275 9.29 0.43 -18.41
N TRP A 276 9.16 1.62 -17.84
CA TRP A 276 9.69 2.82 -18.48
C TRP A 276 11.21 2.92 -18.45
N VAL A 277 11.88 2.58 -17.34
CA VAL A 277 13.35 2.54 -17.32
C VAL A 277 13.84 1.51 -18.33
N ALA A 278 13.26 0.31 -18.32
CA ALA A 278 13.61 -0.74 -19.27
C ALA A 278 13.50 -0.25 -20.72
N LYS A 279 12.36 0.38 -21.07
CA LYS A 279 12.14 0.93 -22.40
C LYS A 279 13.13 2.03 -22.76
N ALA A 280 13.39 2.99 -21.86
CA ALA A 280 14.35 4.06 -22.11
C ALA A 280 15.78 3.53 -22.30
N LEU A 281 16.09 2.40 -21.65
CA LEU A 281 17.37 1.72 -21.76
C LEU A 281 17.41 0.65 -22.85
N ASN A 282 16.36 0.46 -23.65
CA ASN A 282 16.26 -0.63 -24.63
C ASN A 282 16.57 -2.02 -24.02
N GLN A 283 16.18 -2.24 -22.77
CA GLN A 283 16.33 -3.53 -22.09
C GLN A 283 15.03 -4.33 -22.24
N GLU A 284 15.15 -5.61 -22.55
CA GLU A 284 14.01 -6.53 -22.52
C GLU A 284 13.47 -6.66 -21.09
N LEU A 285 12.15 -6.60 -20.95
CA LEU A 285 11.50 -6.81 -19.67
C LEU A 285 11.47 -8.31 -19.38
N LEU A 286 12.17 -8.72 -18.32
CA LEU A 286 11.94 -10.02 -17.70
C LEU A 286 10.63 -9.91 -16.90
N LEU A 287 9.54 -10.40 -17.52
CA LEU A 287 8.25 -10.62 -16.87
C LEU A 287 8.38 -11.73 -15.80
#